data_AF-A0A3N2FUU4-F1
#
_entry.id   AF-A0A3N2FUU4-F1
#
_cell.length_a   1.000
_cell.length_b   1.000
_cell.length_c   1.000
_cell.angle_alpha   90.00
_cell.angle_beta   90.00
_cell.angle_gamma   90.00
#
_symmetry.space_group_name_H-M   'P 1'
#
loop_
_entity.id
_entity.type
_entity.pdbx_description
1 polymer ?
#
loop_
_entity_poly.entity_id
_entity_poly.type
_entity_poly.pdbx_seq_one_letter_code
_entity_poly.pdbx_strand_id
1 'polypeptide(L)'
;MVVVIGILVALLAAGLVLLVASVTSAGDAQGSPWRSFRAGWAARGTRDEAAQAAEAEPVDLKLAEFLAVTADQGDAYLHVEELGDSLHRAREKALGALPGTRRS
;
A
#
# COMPACT_ATOMS: atom_id res chain seq x y z
N MET A 1 26.23 -21.23 2.72
CA MET A 1 25.22 -21.51 1.66
C MET A 1 23.79 -21.29 2.14
N VAL A 2 23.37 -21.94 3.23
CA VAL A 2 22.00 -21.76 3.80
C VAL A 2 21.69 -20.30 4.14
N VAL A 3 22.64 -19.56 4.73
CA VAL A 3 22.48 -18.14 5.04
C VAL A 3 22.24 -17.29 3.78
N VAL A 4 22.97 -17.56 2.70
CA VAL A 4 22.83 -16.83 1.43
C VAL A 4 21.47 -17.10 0.80
N ILE A 5 21.01 -18.37 0.82
CA ILE A 5 19.69 -18.75 0.34
C ILE A 5 18.61 -18.06 1.17
N GLY A 6 18.75 -18.02 2.50
CA GLY A 6 17.82 -17.31 3.39
C GLY A 6 17.74 -15.81 3.07
N ILE A 7 18.87 -15.16 2.82
CA ILE A 7 18.91 -13.74 2.43
C ILE A 7 18.20 -13.54 1.09
N LEU A 8 18.46 -14.40 0.09
CA LEU A 8 17.80 -14.29 -1.22
C LEU A 8 16.28 -14.48 -1.12
N VAL A 9 15.82 -15.46 -0.34
CA VAL A 9 14.38 -15.69 -0.10
C VAL A 9 13.75 -14.50 0.61
N ALA A 10 14.41 -13.93 1.62
CA ALA A 10 13.92 -12.75 2.33
C ALA A 10 13.82 -11.54 1.40
N LEU A 11 14.82 -11.31 0.53
CA LEU A 11 14.81 -10.23 -0.46
C LEU A 11 13.70 -10.44 -1.50
N LEU A 12 13.48 -11.68 -1.95
CA LEU A 12 12.39 -12.02 -2.88
C LEU A 12 11.02 -11.75 -2.24
N ALA A 13 10.82 -12.18 -1.00
CA ALA A 13 9.58 -11.94 -0.26
C ALA A 13 9.34 -10.43 -0.05
N ALA A 14 10.37 -9.69 0.38
CA ALA A 14 10.28 -8.24 0.54
C ALA A 14 9.98 -7.52 -0.79
N GLY A 15 10.63 -7.94 -1.87
CA GLY A 15 10.37 -7.41 -3.22
C GLY A 15 8.94 -7.70 -3.68
N LEU A 16 8.41 -8.90 -3.41
CA LEU A 16 7.04 -9.27 -3.74
C LEU A 16 6.03 -8.41 -2.97
N VAL A 17 6.22 -8.23 -1.66
CA VAL A 17 5.37 -7.37 -0.83
C VAL A 17 5.41 -5.93 -1.34
N LEU A 18 6.60 -5.40 -1.67
CA LEU A 18 6.75 -4.06 -2.23
C LEU A 18 6.04 -3.92 -3.57
N LEU A 19 6.12 -4.94 -4.44
CA LEU A 19 5.43 -4.96 -5.72
C LEU A 19 3.91 -4.92 -5.51
N VAL A 20 3.37 -5.79 -4.66
CA VAL A 20 1.93 -5.83 -4.34
C VAL A 20 1.48 -4.47 -3.80
N ALA A 21 2.21 -3.92 -2.83
CA ALA A 21 1.93 -2.62 -2.25
C ALA A 21 1.95 -1.49 -3.30
N SER A 22 2.88 -1.54 -4.26
CA SER A 22 2.98 -0.54 -5.33
C SER A 22 1.81 -0.59 -6.30
N VAL A 23 1.27 -1.79 -6.57
CA VAL A 23 0.12 -1.96 -7.47
C VAL A 23 -1.18 -1.59 -6.77
N THR A 24 -1.35 -1.91 -5.49
CA THR A 24 -2.52 -1.49 -4.70
C THR A 24 -2.51 0.01 -4.41
N SER A 25 -1.34 0.62 -4.19
CA SER A 25 -1.24 2.07 -3.94
C SER A 25 -1.38 2.92 -5.21
N ALA A 26 -1.39 2.30 -6.39
CA ALA A 26 -1.56 3.02 -7.66
C ALA A 26 -2.99 3.57 -7.84
N GLY A 27 -3.97 3.09 -7.07
CA GLY A 27 -5.34 3.59 -7.06
C GLY A 27 -5.55 4.85 -6.21
N ASP A 28 -4.83 4.98 -5.08
CA ASP A 28 -5.22 5.92 -4.00
C ASP A 28 -4.31 7.13 -3.81
N ALA A 29 -3.21 7.29 -4.58
CA ALA A 29 -2.28 8.38 -4.30
C ALA A 29 -1.70 9.06 -5.54
N GLN A 30 -1.99 10.36 -5.66
CA GLN A 30 -1.32 11.36 -6.48
C GLN A 30 0.17 11.59 -6.07
N GLY A 31 0.88 10.57 -5.55
CA GLY A 31 2.19 10.70 -4.92
C GLY A 31 3.16 9.58 -5.33
N SER A 32 4.38 9.98 -5.70
CA SER A 32 5.48 9.04 -6.05
C SER A 32 5.71 8.00 -4.94
N PRO A 33 5.77 6.69 -5.25
CA PRO A 33 6.04 5.63 -4.26
C PRO A 33 7.33 5.86 -3.45
N TRP A 34 8.31 6.51 -4.08
CA TRP A 34 9.56 6.89 -3.43
C TRP A 34 9.37 7.96 -2.35
N ARG A 35 8.44 8.90 -2.56
CA ARG A 35 8.05 9.87 -1.53
C ARG A 35 7.39 9.19 -0.34
N SER A 36 6.50 8.23 -0.57
CA SER A 36 5.83 7.49 0.51
C SER A 36 6.81 6.66 1.34
N PHE A 37 7.76 5.98 0.68
CA PHE A 37 8.84 5.27 1.37
C PHE A 37 9.72 6.21 2.20
N ARG A 38 10.13 7.34 1.62
CA ARG A 38 10.96 8.34 2.30
C ARG A 38 10.21 9.02 3.45
N ALA A 39 8.90 9.23 3.30
CA ALA A 39 8.03 9.72 4.36
C ALA A 39 7.94 8.70 5.50
N GLY A 40 7.75 7.41 5.19
CA GLY A 40 7.74 6.34 6.19
C GLY A 40 9.08 6.15 6.91
N TRP A 41 10.20 6.37 6.21
CA TRP A 41 11.53 6.37 6.84
C TRP A 41 11.73 7.61 7.72
N ALA A 42 11.39 8.80 7.23
CA ALA A 42 11.45 10.04 8.01
C ALA A 42 10.56 9.96 9.26
N ALA A 43 9.39 9.32 9.15
CA ALA A 43 8.47 9.09 10.26
C ALA A 43 9.05 8.19 11.37
N ARG A 44 10.08 7.38 11.08
CA ARG A 44 10.80 6.65 12.15
C ARG A 44 11.65 7.57 13.01
N GLY A 45 12.13 8.70 12.46
CA GLY A 45 12.86 9.73 13.20
C GLY A 45 11.95 10.62 14.04
N THR A 46 10.66 10.73 13.68
CA THR A 46 9.66 11.56 14.38
C THR A 46 8.78 10.73 15.30
N ARG A 47 9.22 9.53 15.72
CA ARG A 47 8.44 8.67 16.63
C ARG A 47 8.09 9.38 17.94
N ASP A 48 8.96 10.30 18.38
CA ASP A 48 8.73 11.16 19.54
C ASP A 48 7.69 12.26 19.26
N GLU A 49 7.60 12.80 18.04
CA GLU A 49 6.58 13.79 17.66
C GLU A 49 5.21 13.14 17.47
N ALA A 50 5.17 11.91 16.93
CA ALA A 50 3.94 11.11 16.85
C ALA A 50 3.46 10.64 18.23
N ALA A 51 4.39 10.35 19.15
CA ALA A 51 4.07 10.10 20.55
C ALA A 51 3.52 11.35 21.24
N GLN A 52 4.09 12.53 20.99
CA GLN A 52 3.56 13.81 21.49
C GLN A 52 2.20 14.16 20.89
N ALA A 53 1.94 13.83 19.61
CA ALA A 53 0.62 13.99 19.00
C ALA A 53 -0.43 13.02 19.59
N ALA A 54 0.00 11.87 20.11
CA ALA A 54 -0.86 10.93 20.84
C ALA A 54 -1.13 11.36 22.30
N GLU A 55 -0.34 12.30 22.84
CA GLU A 55 -0.62 12.99 24.10
C GLU A 55 -1.63 14.14 23.95
N ALA A 56 -2.15 14.37 22.72
CA ALA A 56 -3.24 15.31 22.51
C ALA A 56 -4.44 14.92 23.40
N GLU A 57 -4.95 15.91 24.14
CA GLU A 57 -6.08 15.73 25.02
C GLU A 57 -7.28 15.21 24.19
N PRO A 58 -7.89 14.07 24.57
CA PRO A 58 -9.01 13.52 23.83
C PRO A 58 -10.17 14.52 23.83
N VAL A 59 -10.55 14.99 22.64
CA VAL A 59 -11.63 15.97 22.50
C VAL A 59 -12.97 15.25 22.63
N ASP A 60 -13.79 15.65 23.60
CA ASP A 60 -15.17 15.17 23.78
C ASP A 60 -16.08 15.73 22.67
N LEU A 61 -15.92 15.20 21.45
CA LEU A 61 -16.82 15.47 20.34
C LEU A 61 -18.01 14.50 20.39
N LYS A 62 -19.20 15.00 20.04
CA LYS A 62 -20.35 14.13 19.86
C LYS A 62 -20.07 13.21 18.67
N LEU A 63 -20.25 11.90 18.85
CA LEU A 63 -19.98 10.88 17.82
C LEU A 63 -20.63 11.21 16.48
N ALA A 64 -21.85 11.77 16.48
CA ALA A 64 -22.55 12.18 15.27
C ALA A 64 -21.81 13.28 14.49
N GLU A 65 -21.17 14.22 15.18
CA GLU A 65 -20.40 15.32 14.58
C GLU A 65 -19.06 14.81 14.03
N PHE A 66 -18.37 13.94 14.78
CA PHE A 66 -17.16 13.26 14.30
C PHE A 66 -17.44 12.48 13.01
N LEU A 67 -18.47 11.63 13.02
CA LEU A 67 -18.84 10.82 11.85
C LEU A 67 -19.26 11.69 10.67
N ALA A 68 -19.92 12.83 10.88
CA ALA A 68 -20.27 13.73 9.80
C ALA A 68 -19.04 14.39 9.14
N VAL A 69 -17.98 14.66 9.92
CA VAL A 69 -16.73 15.27 9.43
C VAL A 69 -15.82 14.23 8.78
N THR A 70 -15.79 12.99 9.27
CA THR A 70 -14.90 11.93 8.77
C THR A 70 -15.57 10.97 7.80
N ALA A 71 -16.86 11.12 7.53
CA ALA A 71 -17.55 10.34 6.51
C ALA A 71 -17.03 10.74 5.13
N ASP A 72 -16.03 10.01 4.66
CA ASP A 72 -15.68 9.99 3.26
C ASP A 72 -16.83 9.33 2.48
N GLN A 73 -17.33 10.00 1.43
CA GLN A 73 -18.42 9.48 0.59
C GLN A 73 -17.90 8.43 -0.43
N GLY A 74 -16.91 7.65 -0.04
CA GLY A 74 -16.37 6.56 -0.84
C GLY A 74 -17.03 5.23 -0.46
N ASP A 75 -17.22 4.34 -1.44
CA ASP A 75 -17.65 2.97 -1.16
C ASP A 75 -16.61 2.28 -0.27
N ALA A 76 -16.96 2.06 0.99
CA ALA A 76 -16.07 1.47 2.00
C ALA A 76 -15.72 -0.01 1.71
N TYR A 77 -16.37 -0.61 0.72
CA TYR A 77 -16.19 -1.99 0.32
C TYR A 77 -15.85 -2.07 -1.15
N LEU A 78 -14.74 -2.73 -1.44
CA LEU A 78 -14.32 -3.05 -2.80
C LEU A 78 -15.26 -4.13 -3.34
N HIS A 79 -16.05 -3.78 -4.37
CA HIS A 79 -16.97 -4.72 -5.01
C HIS A 79 -16.16 -5.85 -5.66
N VAL A 80 -16.61 -7.10 -5.46
CA VAL A 80 -15.88 -8.31 -5.89
C VAL A 80 -15.72 -8.34 -7.42
N GLU A 81 -16.69 -7.78 -8.12
CA GLU A 81 -16.74 -7.65 -9.57
C GLU A 81 -15.63 -6.71 -10.09
N GLU A 82 -15.39 -5.58 -9.42
CA GLU A 82 -14.32 -4.64 -9.76
C GLU A 82 -12.92 -5.24 -9.49
N LEU A 83 -12.82 -6.06 -8.45
CA LEU A 83 -11.60 -6.79 -8.13
C LEU A 83 -11.27 -7.85 -9.20
N GLY A 84 -12.30 -8.52 -9.75
CA GLY A 84 -12.14 -9.50 -10.83
C GLY A 84 -11.55 -8.87 -12.10
N ASP A 85 -12.11 -7.73 -12.53
CA ASP A 85 -11.66 -7.02 -13.73
C ASP A 85 -10.26 -6.44 -13.58
N SER A 86 -9.92 -5.91 -12.41
CA SER A 86 -8.58 -5.41 -12.12
C SER A 86 -7.53 -6.53 -12.12
N LEU A 87 -7.85 -7.69 -11.53
CA LEU A 87 -7.00 -8.89 -11.55
C LEU A 87 -6.81 -9.44 -12.97
N HIS A 88 -7.88 -9.47 -13.78
CA HIS A 88 -7.79 -9.94 -15.15
C HIS A 88 -6.86 -9.06 -15.99
N ARG A 89 -7.01 -7.73 -15.87
CA ARG A 89 -6.17 -6.74 -16.56
C ARG A 89 -4.72 -6.78 -16.07
N ALA A 90 -4.50 -7.00 -14.77
CA ALA A 90 -3.15 -7.17 -14.21
C ALA A 90 -2.46 -8.45 -14.73
N ARG A 91 -3.20 -9.55 -14.84
CA ARG A 91 -2.71 -10.82 -15.43
C ARG A 91 -2.28 -10.64 -16.88
N GLU A 92 -3.09 -9.99 -17.71
CA GLU A 92 -2.75 -9.74 -19.12
C GLU A 92 -1.49 -8.89 -19.26
N LYS A 93 -1.36 -7.85 -18.41
CA LYS A 93 -0.17 -6.98 -18.41
C LYS A 93 1.09 -7.72 -17.94
N ALA A 94 0.97 -8.63 -16.97
CA ALA A 94 2.08 -9.47 -16.51
C ALA A 94 2.53 -10.47 -17.59
N LEU A 95 1.57 -11.06 -18.32
CA LEU A 95 1.87 -11.94 -19.45
C LEU A 95 2.55 -11.20 -20.60
N GLY A 96 2.18 -9.93 -20.85
CA GLY A 96 2.83 -9.08 -21.85
C GLY A 96 4.23 -8.60 -21.46
N ALA A 97 4.53 -8.54 -20.15
CA ALA A 97 5.82 -8.10 -19.63
C ALA A 97 6.86 -9.24 -19.50
N LEU A 98 6.46 -10.51 -19.67
CA LEU A 98 7.37 -11.65 -19.67
C LEU A 98 8.17 -11.70 -20.98
N PRO A 99 9.51 -11.49 -20.95
CA PRO A 99 10.34 -11.63 -22.14
C PRO A 99 10.51 -13.12 -22.44
N GLY A 100 9.78 -13.64 -23.43
CA GLY A 100 9.99 -15.01 -23.91
C GLY A 100 8.81 -15.71 -24.59
N THR A 101 7.61 -15.14 -24.62
CA THR A 101 6.42 -15.81 -25.19
C THR A 101 6.19 -15.57 -26.69
N ARG A 102 7.11 -14.89 -27.41
CA ARG A 102 7.13 -14.95 -28.89
C ARG A 102 7.82 -16.23 -29.36
N ARG A 103 7.06 -17.32 -29.44
CA ARG A 103 7.31 -18.43 -30.36
C ARG A 103 5.97 -19.02 -30.83
N SER A 104 5.42 -18.43 -31.88
CA SER A 104 5.32 -18.98 -33.25
C SER A 104 4.35 -18.13 -34.06
#